data_AF-X0WR48-F1
#
_entry.id   AF-X0WR48-F1
#
_cell.length_a   1.000
_cell.length_b   1.000
_cell.length_c   1.000
_cell.angle_alpha   90.00
_cell.angle_beta   90.00
_cell.angle_gamma   90.00
#
_symmetry.space_group_name_H-M   'P 1'
#
loop_
_entity.id
_entity.type
_entity.pdbx_description
1 polymer ?
#
loop_
_entity_poly.entity_id
_entity_poly.type
_entity_poly.pdbx_seq_one_letter_code
_entity_poly.pdbx_strand_id
1 'polypeptide(L)'
;ANRVDEDDIAVYADDSREQRAATFHTLRQQTIRNRGRNNLALADFVAPAESGVEDYIGAFALSAGFGVDAVVSEFEAAHDDYSAIMAKALADRLAEAFAERMHQRVRKEFWGYAPDEASDNEALIKEQYVGIRPAPGYPACPDHTEKRVLFDLLEAETHVGITLTESFAMIPAASVSGLYFSHPQSRYFGVSKIERDQVEDYARRKGLSVEAVERWLGPVLGYDLKSREAAA
;
A
#
# COMPACT_ATOMS: atom_id res chain seq x y z
N ALA A 1 9.20 10.62 -9.01
CA ALA A 1 8.87 10.63 -7.58
C ALA A 1 10.12 10.87 -6.75
N ASN A 2 10.00 11.51 -5.58
CA ASN A 2 11.12 11.72 -4.67
C ASN A 2 10.64 11.68 -3.22
N ARG A 3 11.54 11.30 -2.31
CA ARG A 3 11.29 11.46 -0.88
C ARG A 3 11.34 12.94 -0.50
N VAL A 4 10.34 13.39 0.25
CA VAL A 4 10.17 14.76 0.74
C VAL A 4 9.78 14.73 2.22
N ASP A 5 9.99 15.83 2.94
CA ASP A 5 9.55 15.99 4.34
C ASP A 5 10.00 14.81 5.25
N GLU A 6 11.19 14.27 4.94
CA GLU A 6 11.84 13.09 5.53
C GLU A 6 11.13 11.74 5.32
N ASP A 7 9.81 11.68 5.45
CA ASP A 7 9.03 10.43 5.53
C ASP A 7 7.93 10.30 4.45
N ASP A 8 7.81 11.25 3.53
CA ASP A 8 6.79 11.23 2.47
C ASP A 8 7.38 10.98 1.09
N ILE A 9 6.54 10.55 0.17
CA ILE A 9 6.90 10.35 -1.24
C ILE A 9 6.04 11.26 -2.11
N ALA A 10 6.67 12.28 -2.70
CA ALA A 10 6.03 13.12 -3.71
C ALA A 10 6.04 12.42 -5.07
N VAL A 11 4.88 12.40 -5.72
CA VAL A 11 4.68 11.98 -7.11
C VAL A 11 4.40 13.22 -7.93
N TYR A 12 5.07 13.34 -9.07
CA TYR A 12 4.99 14.51 -9.94
C TYR A 12 4.14 14.20 -11.17
N ALA A 13 3.52 15.23 -11.73
CA ALA A 13 2.66 15.11 -12.91
C ALA A 13 3.44 14.69 -14.17
N ASP A 14 4.71 15.09 -14.25
CA ASP A 14 5.62 14.80 -15.35
C ASP A 14 7.09 14.87 -14.89
N ASP A 15 8.01 14.65 -15.83
CA ASP A 15 9.46 14.63 -15.59
C ASP A 15 10.06 16.00 -15.26
N SER A 16 9.34 17.11 -15.44
CA SER A 16 9.82 18.44 -14.98
C SER A 16 9.90 18.52 -13.46
N ARG A 17 9.08 17.70 -12.76
CA ARG A 17 8.97 17.65 -11.29
C ARG A 17 8.57 18.99 -10.65
N GLU A 18 7.93 19.87 -11.42
CA GLU A 18 7.44 21.16 -10.92
C GLU A 18 6.10 21.04 -10.18
N GLN A 19 5.17 20.25 -10.72
CA GLN A 19 3.84 20.04 -10.14
C GLN A 19 3.73 18.66 -9.49
N ARG A 20 3.34 18.63 -8.21
CA ARG A 20 2.99 17.39 -7.51
C ARG A 20 1.60 16.93 -7.96
N ALA A 21 1.50 15.68 -8.40
CA ALA A 21 0.24 15.00 -8.70
C ALA A 21 -0.35 14.33 -7.46
N ALA A 22 0.50 13.77 -6.58
CA ALA A 22 0.09 13.13 -5.33
C ALA A 22 1.23 13.15 -4.31
N THR A 23 0.89 12.93 -3.05
CA THR A 23 1.87 12.67 -1.98
C THR A 23 1.41 11.43 -1.21
N PHE A 24 2.27 10.42 -1.12
CA PHE A 24 2.04 9.27 -0.25
C PHE A 24 2.73 9.49 1.08
N HIS A 25 1.98 9.39 2.17
CA HIS A 25 2.47 9.64 3.51
C HIS A 25 2.88 8.33 4.18
N THR A 26 4.16 8.20 4.52
CA THR A 26 4.68 6.97 5.14
C THR A 26 4.95 7.16 6.63
N LEU A 27 5.03 6.03 7.33
CA LEU A 27 5.36 5.96 8.76
C LEU A 27 6.73 5.33 8.94
N ARG A 28 7.43 5.77 9.96
CA ARG A 28 8.74 5.30 10.37
C ARG A 28 8.66 4.46 11.63
N GLN A 29 9.45 3.39 11.66
CA GLN A 29 9.63 2.61 12.89
C GLN A 29 10.18 3.49 14.03
N GLN A 30 9.63 3.39 15.24
CA GLN A 30 10.13 4.13 16.41
C GLN A 30 10.71 3.24 17.51
N THR A 31 10.89 1.94 17.24
CA THR A 31 11.49 1.01 18.19
C THR A 31 12.99 1.27 18.39
N ILE A 32 13.48 1.13 19.62
CA ILE A 32 14.93 1.12 19.89
C ILE A 32 15.56 -0.08 19.16
N ARG A 33 16.53 0.18 18.30
CA ARG A 33 17.25 -0.83 17.54
C ARG A 33 18.62 -1.11 18.15
N ASN A 34 19.07 -2.36 18.01
CA ASN A 34 20.47 -2.71 18.27
C ASN A 34 21.40 -1.93 17.33
N ARG A 35 22.62 -1.64 17.78
CA ARG A 35 23.62 -0.86 17.02
C ARG A 35 23.74 -1.35 15.58
N GLY A 36 23.60 -0.42 14.63
CA GLY A 36 23.77 -0.66 13.19
C GLY A 36 22.49 -0.99 12.42
N ARG A 37 21.30 -1.03 13.04
CA ARG A 37 20.02 -1.15 12.33
C ARG A 37 19.26 0.18 12.34
N ASN A 38 18.94 0.68 11.16
CA ASN A 38 18.13 1.90 10.99
C ASN A 38 16.66 1.60 11.25
N ASN A 39 15.94 2.63 11.69
CA ASN A 39 14.48 2.65 11.69
C ASN A 39 13.99 2.98 10.28
N LEU A 40 13.21 2.06 9.71
CA LEU A 40 12.80 2.14 8.31
C LEU A 40 11.49 2.90 8.16
N ALA A 41 11.40 3.69 7.10
CA ALA A 41 10.17 4.17 6.48
C ALA A 41 10.16 3.71 5.01
N LEU A 42 8.98 3.56 4.38
CA LEU A 42 8.91 3.20 2.96
C LEU A 42 9.55 4.27 2.07
N ALA A 43 9.45 5.53 2.47
CA ALA A 43 10.05 6.65 1.75
C ALA A 43 11.58 6.56 1.65
N ASP A 44 12.26 5.81 2.52
CA ASP A 44 13.71 5.60 2.47
C ASP A 44 14.15 4.83 1.21
N PHE A 45 13.22 4.15 0.53
CA PHE A 45 13.49 3.42 -0.72
C PHE A 45 13.26 4.26 -1.97
N VAL A 46 13.09 5.57 -1.82
CA VAL A 46 12.96 6.55 -2.92
C VAL A 46 14.00 7.65 -2.71
N ALA A 47 14.67 8.06 -3.78
CA ALA A 47 15.72 9.06 -3.70
C ALA A 47 15.20 10.38 -3.10
N PRO A 48 15.91 10.98 -2.14
CA PRO A 48 15.55 12.28 -1.58
C PRO A 48 15.56 13.37 -2.64
N ALA A 49 14.62 14.31 -2.58
CA ALA A 49 14.53 15.40 -3.57
C ALA A 49 15.83 16.22 -3.65
N GLU A 50 16.48 16.44 -2.50
CA GLU A 50 17.75 17.15 -2.38
C GLU A 50 18.95 16.42 -3.02
N SER A 51 18.82 15.12 -3.31
CA SER A 51 19.88 14.36 -3.97
C SER A 51 20.04 14.69 -5.46
N GLY A 52 19.03 15.32 -6.08
CA GLY A 52 18.98 15.57 -7.52
C GLY A 52 18.81 14.29 -8.36
N VAL A 53 18.61 13.12 -7.74
CA VAL A 53 18.36 11.87 -8.46
C VAL A 53 16.89 11.79 -8.85
N GLU A 54 16.66 11.58 -10.14
CA GLU A 54 15.34 11.34 -10.71
C GLU A 54 14.88 9.90 -10.40
N ASP A 55 14.09 9.74 -9.35
CA ASP A 55 13.54 8.43 -8.97
C ASP A 55 12.05 8.30 -9.33
N TYR A 56 11.49 7.11 -9.16
CA TYR A 56 10.15 6.71 -9.58
C TYR A 56 9.50 5.78 -8.56
N ILE A 57 8.17 5.80 -8.52
CA ILE A 57 7.36 4.76 -7.88
C ILE A 57 6.28 4.35 -8.88
N GLY A 58 5.75 3.14 -8.73
CA GLY A 58 4.53 2.72 -9.43
C GLY A 58 3.36 2.59 -8.46
N ALA A 59 2.15 2.47 -9.00
CA ALA A 59 0.95 2.13 -8.25
C ALA A 59 0.05 1.21 -9.08
N PHE A 60 -0.77 0.40 -8.42
CA PHE A 60 -1.74 -0.47 -9.09
C PHE A 60 -3.02 -0.62 -8.28
N ALA A 61 -4.13 -0.85 -8.98
CA ALA A 61 -5.39 -1.33 -8.46
C ALA A 61 -5.97 -2.31 -9.48
N LEU A 62 -6.33 -3.50 -9.03
CA LEU A 62 -6.83 -4.59 -9.88
C LEU A 62 -7.87 -5.43 -9.15
N SER A 63 -8.72 -6.11 -9.93
CA SER A 63 -9.77 -6.95 -9.40
C SER A 63 -9.99 -8.17 -10.28
N ALA A 64 -10.29 -9.30 -9.63
CA ALA A 64 -10.88 -10.48 -10.26
C ALA A 64 -12.28 -10.76 -9.69
N GLY A 65 -12.85 -9.81 -8.94
CA GLY A 65 -14.08 -9.99 -8.18
C GLY A 65 -15.36 -9.54 -8.89
N PHE A 66 -15.27 -8.93 -10.07
CA PHE A 66 -16.46 -8.47 -10.79
C PHE A 66 -17.36 -9.66 -11.17
N GLY A 67 -18.63 -9.60 -10.77
CA GLY A 67 -19.62 -10.65 -11.03
C GLY A 67 -19.62 -11.81 -10.03
N VAL A 68 -18.66 -11.88 -9.10
CA VAL A 68 -18.58 -12.97 -8.12
C VAL A 68 -19.78 -13.00 -7.19
N ASP A 69 -20.28 -11.84 -6.75
CA ASP A 69 -21.45 -11.76 -5.86
C ASP A 69 -22.71 -12.34 -6.51
N ALA A 70 -22.87 -12.21 -7.83
CA ALA A 70 -23.98 -12.80 -8.57
C ALA A 70 -23.87 -14.32 -8.61
N VAL A 71 -22.68 -14.85 -8.95
CA VAL A 71 -22.40 -16.29 -8.95
C VAL A 71 -22.60 -16.91 -7.56
N VAL A 72 -22.13 -16.24 -6.52
CA VAL A 72 -22.35 -16.64 -5.13
C VAL A 72 -23.82 -16.69 -4.78
N SER A 73 -24.58 -15.66 -5.15
CA SER A 73 -26.02 -15.56 -4.87
C SER A 73 -26.80 -16.70 -5.54
N GLU A 74 -26.39 -17.12 -6.75
CA GLU A 74 -26.97 -18.28 -7.43
C GLU A 74 -26.72 -19.59 -6.66
N PHE A 75 -25.51 -19.82 -6.16
CA PHE A 75 -25.19 -21.00 -5.35
C PHE A 75 -25.90 -20.99 -3.99
N GLU A 76 -25.94 -19.84 -3.31
CA GLU A 76 -26.63 -19.68 -2.03
C GLU A 76 -28.16 -19.91 -2.18
N ALA A 77 -28.77 -19.45 -3.27
CA ALA A 77 -30.18 -19.71 -3.59
C ALA A 77 -30.47 -21.20 -3.87
N ALA A 78 -29.48 -21.95 -4.34
CA ALA A 78 -29.55 -23.40 -4.52
C ALA A 78 -29.18 -24.20 -3.26
N HIS A 79 -28.89 -23.53 -2.13
CA HIS A 79 -28.36 -24.14 -0.91
C HIS A 79 -27.04 -24.92 -1.13
N ASP A 80 -26.23 -24.49 -2.10
CA ASP A 80 -24.90 -25.02 -2.36
C ASP A 80 -23.82 -24.14 -1.72
N ASP A 81 -23.71 -24.23 -0.39
CA ASP A 81 -22.75 -23.45 0.40
C ASP A 81 -21.30 -23.74 -0.01
N TYR A 82 -21.00 -24.97 -0.47
CA TYR A 82 -19.66 -25.36 -0.90
C TYR A 82 -19.23 -24.56 -2.13
N SER A 83 -20.08 -24.53 -3.17
CA SER A 83 -19.75 -23.81 -4.40
C SER A 83 -19.72 -22.30 -4.18
N ALA A 84 -20.58 -21.75 -3.30
CA ALA A 84 -20.54 -20.34 -2.90
C ALA A 84 -19.19 -19.98 -2.24
N ILE A 85 -18.72 -20.79 -1.29
CA ILE A 85 -17.41 -20.61 -0.65
C ILE A 85 -16.27 -20.78 -1.66
N MET A 86 -16.37 -21.80 -2.53
CA MET A 86 -15.35 -22.07 -3.55
C MET A 86 -15.23 -20.92 -4.55
N ALA A 87 -16.34 -20.34 -5.00
CA ALA A 87 -16.34 -19.19 -5.91
C ALA A 87 -15.63 -17.98 -5.29
N LYS A 88 -15.93 -17.66 -4.02
CA LYS A 88 -15.25 -16.58 -3.28
C LYS A 88 -13.75 -16.86 -3.16
N ALA A 89 -13.38 -18.09 -2.80
CA ALA A 89 -11.98 -18.49 -2.67
C ALA A 89 -11.21 -18.40 -4.00
N LEU A 90 -11.81 -18.87 -5.10
CA LEU A 90 -11.19 -18.79 -6.43
C LEU A 90 -11.01 -17.34 -6.88
N ALA A 91 -12.00 -16.46 -6.67
CA ALA A 91 -11.90 -15.05 -7.00
C ALA A 91 -10.74 -14.37 -6.26
N ASP A 92 -10.61 -14.64 -4.96
CA ASP A 92 -9.51 -14.14 -4.14
C ASP A 92 -8.14 -14.64 -4.64
N ARG A 93 -8.02 -15.95 -4.96
CA ARG A 93 -6.78 -16.49 -5.54
C ARG A 93 -6.45 -15.89 -6.91
N LEU A 94 -7.45 -15.59 -7.74
CA LEU A 94 -7.25 -14.94 -9.03
C LEU A 94 -6.81 -13.48 -8.88
N ALA A 95 -7.35 -12.74 -7.90
CA ALA A 95 -6.93 -11.38 -7.63
C ALA A 95 -5.45 -11.32 -7.19
N GLU A 96 -5.03 -12.23 -6.30
CA GLU A 96 -3.62 -12.34 -5.87
C GLU A 96 -2.70 -12.79 -7.00
N ALA A 97 -3.13 -13.77 -7.82
CA ALA A 97 -2.38 -14.19 -9.00
C ALA A 97 -2.22 -13.05 -10.02
N PHE A 98 -3.25 -12.20 -10.17
CA PHE A 98 -3.17 -11.02 -11.03
C PHE A 98 -2.18 -10.00 -10.45
N ALA A 99 -2.18 -9.76 -9.14
CA ALA A 99 -1.19 -8.89 -8.50
C ALA A 99 0.26 -9.38 -8.69
N GLU A 100 0.51 -10.68 -8.53
CA GLU A 100 1.83 -11.28 -8.76
C GLU A 100 2.27 -11.14 -10.23
N ARG A 101 1.37 -11.50 -11.17
CA ARG A 101 1.66 -11.42 -12.59
C ARG A 101 1.85 -9.98 -13.05
N MET A 102 1.02 -9.05 -12.58
CA MET A 102 1.15 -7.63 -12.92
C MET A 102 2.47 -7.07 -12.39
N HIS A 103 2.83 -7.39 -11.14
CA HIS A 103 4.12 -6.98 -10.58
C HIS A 103 5.28 -7.52 -11.41
N GLN A 104 5.28 -8.80 -11.78
CA GLN A 104 6.29 -9.37 -12.67
C GLN A 104 6.40 -8.60 -13.99
N ARG A 105 5.27 -8.26 -14.64
CA ARG A 105 5.28 -7.45 -15.85
C ARG A 105 5.80 -6.04 -15.62
N VAL A 106 5.53 -5.42 -14.47
CA VAL A 106 6.11 -4.11 -14.15
C VAL A 106 7.63 -4.20 -14.09
N ARG A 107 8.18 -5.19 -13.40
CA ARG A 107 9.64 -5.37 -13.30
C ARG A 107 10.30 -5.60 -14.66
N LYS A 108 9.66 -6.41 -15.52
CA LYS A 108 10.22 -6.85 -16.80
C LYS A 108 9.94 -5.92 -17.99
N GLU A 109 8.75 -5.32 -18.03
CA GLU A 109 8.21 -4.68 -19.24
C GLU A 109 7.90 -3.19 -19.02
N PHE A 110 7.12 -2.84 -17.99
CA PHE A 110 6.61 -1.46 -17.86
C PHE A 110 7.59 -0.51 -17.18
N TRP A 111 8.20 -0.95 -16.07
CA TRP A 111 9.31 -0.24 -15.44
C TRP A 111 10.64 -0.76 -16.01
N GLY A 112 10.73 -2.07 -16.26
CA GLY A 112 11.82 -2.64 -17.05
C GLY A 112 13.18 -2.63 -16.38
N TYR A 113 13.25 -2.58 -15.05
CA TYR A 113 14.53 -2.65 -14.31
C TYR A 113 15.08 -4.08 -14.19
N ALA A 114 14.30 -5.10 -14.54
CA ALA A 114 14.72 -6.51 -14.53
C ALA A 114 14.22 -7.27 -15.78
N PRO A 115 14.58 -6.85 -17.01
CA PRO A 115 14.03 -7.42 -18.24
C PRO A 115 14.35 -8.92 -18.42
N ASP A 116 15.52 -9.34 -17.92
CA ASP A 116 16.02 -10.71 -18.00
C ASP A 116 15.60 -11.61 -16.82
N GLU A 117 14.70 -11.14 -15.93
CA GLU A 117 14.21 -11.93 -14.81
C GLU A 117 13.58 -13.25 -15.30
N ALA A 118 14.05 -14.37 -14.75
CA ALA A 118 13.59 -15.72 -15.06
C ALA A 118 13.08 -16.45 -13.81
N SER A 119 12.13 -15.84 -13.09
CA SER A 119 11.51 -16.44 -11.90
C SER A 119 10.36 -17.38 -12.29
N ASP A 120 10.41 -18.61 -11.78
CA ASP A 120 9.26 -19.52 -11.80
C ASP A 120 8.25 -19.14 -10.69
N ASN A 121 7.11 -19.83 -10.65
CA ASN A 121 6.05 -19.52 -9.69
C ASN A 121 6.50 -19.68 -8.22
N GLU A 122 7.35 -20.67 -7.92
CA GLU A 122 7.85 -20.89 -6.57
C GLU A 122 8.81 -19.78 -6.13
N ALA A 123 9.67 -19.32 -7.04
CA ALA A 123 10.54 -18.17 -6.83
C ALA A 123 9.71 -16.89 -6.59
N LEU A 124 8.64 -16.68 -7.36
CA LEU A 124 7.72 -15.55 -7.17
C LEU A 124 7.05 -15.59 -5.78
N ILE A 125 6.53 -16.75 -5.35
CA ILE A 125 5.91 -16.91 -4.01
C ILE A 125 6.93 -16.63 -2.89
N LYS A 126 8.20 -16.99 -3.09
CA LYS A 126 9.30 -16.74 -2.15
C LYS A 126 9.86 -15.31 -2.25
N GLU A 127 9.23 -14.45 -3.06
CA GLU A 127 9.66 -13.07 -3.32
C GLU A 127 11.12 -12.98 -3.82
N GLN A 128 11.57 -13.97 -4.59
CA GLN A 128 12.92 -14.02 -5.16
C GLN A 128 13.01 -13.15 -6.42
N TYR A 129 12.80 -11.86 -6.23
CA TYR A 129 12.93 -10.81 -7.24
C TYR A 129 13.37 -9.51 -6.56
N VAL A 130 13.79 -8.54 -7.36
CA VAL A 130 14.14 -7.20 -6.86
C VAL A 130 12.88 -6.34 -6.76
N GLY A 131 12.76 -5.54 -5.69
CA GLY A 131 11.64 -4.64 -5.48
C GLY A 131 10.50 -5.23 -4.65
N ILE A 132 9.57 -4.37 -4.23
CA ILE A 132 8.42 -4.73 -3.38
C ILE A 132 7.14 -4.07 -3.88
N ARG A 133 5.99 -4.63 -3.47
CA ARG A 133 4.65 -4.13 -3.81
C ARG A 133 3.75 -3.85 -2.58
N PRO A 134 4.13 -2.98 -1.63
CA PRO A 134 3.38 -2.78 -0.40
C PRO A 134 1.99 -2.19 -0.64
N ALA A 135 1.02 -2.69 0.12
CA ALA A 135 -0.39 -2.33 0.02
C ALA A 135 -0.88 -1.62 1.31
N PRO A 136 -1.56 -0.46 1.20
CA PRO A 136 -2.10 0.23 2.37
C PRO A 136 -3.01 -0.65 3.24
N GLY A 137 -2.71 -0.70 4.54
CA GLY A 137 -3.30 -1.59 5.54
C GLY A 137 -2.37 -2.75 5.96
N TYR A 138 -1.31 -3.03 5.21
CA TYR A 138 -0.30 -4.02 5.61
C TYR A 138 0.71 -3.42 6.60
N PRO A 139 1.48 -4.26 7.32
CA PRO A 139 2.37 -3.79 8.39
C PRO A 139 3.37 -2.68 8.01
N ALA A 140 3.81 -2.61 6.75
CA ALA A 140 4.74 -1.59 6.26
C ALA A 140 4.09 -0.21 6.03
N CYS A 141 2.77 -0.19 5.83
CA CYS A 141 1.96 1.00 5.56
C CYS A 141 0.55 0.80 6.14
N PRO A 142 0.40 0.80 7.47
CA PRO A 142 -0.84 0.38 8.14
C PRO A 142 -2.02 1.35 7.96
N ASP A 143 -1.78 2.57 7.47
CA ASP A 143 -2.85 3.53 7.21
C ASP A 143 -3.67 3.14 5.98
N HIS A 144 -4.92 2.75 6.18
CA HIS A 144 -5.83 2.39 5.10
C HIS A 144 -6.26 3.59 4.24
N THR A 145 -6.21 4.81 4.76
CA THR A 145 -6.68 6.02 4.06
C THR A 145 -5.80 6.40 2.87
N GLU A 146 -4.55 5.92 2.82
CA GLU A 146 -3.65 6.08 1.68
C GLU A 146 -4.19 5.41 0.39
N LYS A 147 -5.17 4.50 0.50
CA LYS A 147 -5.87 3.99 -0.70
C LYS A 147 -6.58 5.09 -1.47
N ARG A 148 -7.08 6.16 -0.82
CA ARG A 148 -7.72 7.27 -1.53
C ARG A 148 -6.74 7.94 -2.49
N VAL A 149 -5.55 8.29 -1.98
CA VAL A 149 -4.48 8.91 -2.77
C VAL A 149 -4.11 8.03 -3.95
N LEU A 150 -3.97 6.71 -3.72
CA LEU A 150 -3.70 5.74 -4.78
C LEU A 150 -4.81 5.69 -5.83
N PHE A 151 -6.07 5.65 -5.39
CA PHE A 151 -7.23 5.56 -6.27
C PHE A 151 -7.43 6.83 -7.10
N ASP A 152 -7.18 8.00 -6.50
CA ASP A 152 -7.21 9.28 -7.20
C ASP A 152 -6.11 9.35 -8.25
N LEU A 153 -4.88 8.95 -7.90
CA LEU A 153 -3.74 8.96 -8.83
C LEU A 153 -3.97 8.05 -10.05
N LEU A 154 -4.62 6.90 -9.86
CA LEU A 154 -4.89 5.93 -10.93
C LEU A 154 -6.24 6.16 -11.63
N GLU A 155 -7.08 7.04 -11.10
CA GLU A 155 -8.50 7.13 -11.42
C GLU A 155 -9.17 5.74 -11.40
N ALA A 156 -8.87 4.94 -10.38
CA ALA A 156 -9.17 3.51 -10.33
C ALA A 156 -10.67 3.20 -10.41
N GLU A 157 -11.51 4.06 -9.83
CA GLU A 157 -12.98 3.97 -9.91
C GLU A 157 -13.48 4.10 -11.35
N THR A 158 -12.84 4.95 -12.16
CA THR A 158 -13.21 5.19 -13.55
C THR A 158 -12.62 4.13 -14.48
N HIS A 159 -11.32 3.85 -14.35
CA HIS A 159 -10.61 2.97 -15.28
C HIS A 159 -10.83 1.48 -15.02
N VAL A 160 -11.04 1.09 -13.76
CA VAL A 160 -11.16 -0.32 -13.36
C VAL A 160 -12.55 -0.63 -12.78
N GLY A 161 -13.25 0.35 -12.20
CA GLY A 161 -14.56 0.14 -11.57
C GLY A 161 -14.50 -0.32 -10.11
N ILE A 162 -13.32 -0.30 -9.49
CA ILE A 162 -13.15 -0.66 -8.08
C ILE A 162 -13.49 0.56 -7.23
N THR A 163 -14.31 0.40 -6.19
CA THR A 163 -14.69 1.48 -5.27
C THR A 163 -14.14 1.26 -3.87
N LEU A 164 -14.11 2.33 -3.07
CA LEU A 164 -13.72 2.29 -1.66
C LEU A 164 -14.94 2.52 -0.77
N THR A 165 -15.08 1.69 0.27
CA THR A 165 -16.05 1.94 1.34
C THR A 165 -15.60 3.10 2.24
N GLU A 166 -16.46 3.54 3.15
CA GLU A 166 -16.11 4.51 4.20
C GLU A 166 -14.93 4.05 5.09
N SER A 167 -14.69 2.74 5.18
CA SER A 167 -13.58 2.13 5.90
C SER A 167 -12.37 1.80 5.01
N PHE A 168 -12.36 2.25 3.76
CA PHE A 168 -11.30 1.99 2.77
C PHE A 168 -11.09 0.50 2.48
N ALA A 169 -12.15 -0.30 2.59
CA ALA A 169 -12.20 -1.63 1.97
C ALA A 169 -12.52 -1.47 0.48
N MET A 170 -11.96 -2.35 -0.35
CA MET A 170 -12.18 -2.32 -1.80
C MET A 170 -13.40 -3.16 -2.17
N ILE A 171 -14.18 -2.68 -3.14
CA ILE A 171 -15.29 -3.42 -3.76
C ILE A 171 -15.00 -3.49 -5.26
N PRO A 172 -14.98 -4.69 -5.88
CA PRO A 172 -15.26 -6.01 -5.28
C PRO A 172 -14.24 -6.46 -4.22
N ALA A 173 -14.62 -7.39 -3.34
CA ALA A 173 -13.75 -7.86 -2.26
C ALA A 173 -12.46 -8.54 -2.76
N ALA A 174 -12.55 -9.28 -3.88
CA ALA A 174 -11.40 -9.87 -4.55
C ALA A 174 -10.66 -8.83 -5.41
N SER A 175 -10.09 -7.83 -4.73
CA SER A 175 -9.31 -6.75 -5.33
C SER A 175 -8.01 -6.53 -4.54
N VAL A 176 -6.97 -6.10 -5.24
CA VAL A 176 -5.67 -5.77 -4.65
C VAL A 176 -5.22 -4.42 -5.17
N SER A 177 -4.67 -3.58 -4.29
CA SER A 177 -4.02 -2.33 -4.66
C SER A 177 -2.76 -2.09 -3.84
N GLY A 178 -1.83 -1.34 -4.39
CA GLY A 178 -0.58 -1.03 -3.71
C GLY A 178 0.38 -0.20 -4.55
N LEU A 179 1.54 0.06 -3.97
CA LEU A 179 2.64 0.78 -4.61
C LEU A 179 3.69 -0.18 -5.11
N TYR A 180 4.52 0.23 -6.07
CA TYR A 180 5.71 -0.49 -6.51
C TYR A 180 6.97 0.31 -6.16
N PHE A 181 7.96 -0.39 -5.61
CA PHE A 181 9.30 0.14 -5.33
C PHE A 181 10.34 -0.71 -6.03
N SER A 182 11.28 -0.08 -6.73
CA SER A 182 12.34 -0.76 -7.50
C SER A 182 13.68 -0.85 -6.76
N HIS A 183 13.88 -0.07 -5.69
CA HIS A 183 15.16 0.00 -5.01
C HIS A 183 15.59 -1.39 -4.52
N PRO A 184 16.84 -1.85 -4.80
CA PRO A 184 17.24 -3.23 -4.57
C PRO A 184 17.36 -3.64 -3.10
N GLN A 185 17.40 -2.66 -2.20
CA GLN A 185 17.37 -2.90 -0.75
C GLN A 185 15.98 -2.75 -0.13
N SER A 186 14.97 -2.45 -0.94
CA SER A 186 13.58 -2.40 -0.50
C SER A 186 13.15 -3.79 -0.02
N ARG A 187 12.39 -3.80 1.07
CA ARG A 187 11.96 -5.03 1.76
C ARG A 187 10.74 -4.74 2.60
N TYR A 188 9.90 -5.75 2.81
CA TYR A 188 8.80 -5.64 3.76
C TYR A 188 9.32 -5.54 5.19
N PHE A 189 8.64 -4.70 5.98
CA PHE A 189 8.87 -4.53 7.40
C PHE A 189 7.53 -4.18 8.08
N GLY A 190 7.46 -4.31 9.40
CA GLY A 190 6.36 -3.76 10.18
C GLY A 190 6.76 -2.43 10.79
N VAL A 191 5.94 -1.38 10.66
CA VAL A 191 6.12 -0.11 11.36
C VAL A 191 6.09 -0.32 12.89
N SER A 192 5.29 -1.30 13.34
CA SER A 192 5.11 -1.64 14.76
C SER A 192 4.52 -0.47 15.54
N LYS A 193 4.95 -0.24 16.79
CA LYS A 193 4.39 0.81 17.64
C LYS A 193 4.99 2.17 17.29
N ILE A 194 4.12 3.18 17.15
CA ILE A 194 4.47 4.59 16.95
C ILE A 194 4.03 5.41 18.16
N GLU A 195 4.82 6.41 18.48
CA GLU A 195 4.62 7.33 19.59
C GLU A 195 3.87 8.59 19.13
N ARG A 196 3.43 9.36 20.13
CA ARG A 196 2.53 10.51 19.93
C ARG A 196 3.14 11.61 19.05
N ASP A 197 4.44 11.82 19.13
CA ASP A 197 5.16 12.81 18.32
C ASP A 197 5.01 12.53 16.81
N GLN A 198 5.14 11.28 16.39
CA GLN A 198 4.94 10.87 15.01
C GLN A 198 3.47 10.95 14.59
N VAL A 199 2.53 10.63 15.49
CA VAL A 199 1.08 10.79 15.21
C VAL A 199 0.72 12.25 14.95
N GLU A 200 1.22 13.17 15.78
CA GLU A 200 0.98 14.62 15.63
C GLU A 200 1.61 15.16 14.34
N ASP A 201 2.84 14.73 14.02
CA ASP A 201 3.51 15.06 12.76
C ASP A 201 2.74 14.54 11.53
N TYR A 202 2.33 13.26 11.56
CA TYR A 202 1.59 12.62 10.48
C TYR A 202 0.22 13.28 10.25
N ALA A 203 -0.48 13.64 11.34
CA ALA A 203 -1.73 14.38 11.28
C ALA A 203 -1.56 15.73 10.56
N ARG A 204 -0.50 16.47 10.90
CA ARG A 204 -0.15 17.72 10.21
C ARG A 204 0.15 17.50 8.74
N ARG A 205 0.98 16.51 8.38
CA ARG A 205 1.33 16.21 6.98
C ARG A 205 0.09 15.87 6.13
N LYS A 206 -0.86 15.14 6.71
CA LYS A 206 -2.13 14.76 6.05
C LYS A 206 -3.23 15.81 6.10
N GLY A 207 -3.04 16.90 6.85
CA GLY A 207 -4.10 17.87 7.11
C GLY A 207 -5.29 17.29 7.89
N LEU A 208 -5.06 16.27 8.72
CA LEU A 208 -6.05 15.63 9.56
C LEU A 208 -5.91 16.07 11.02
N SER A 209 -6.95 15.85 11.82
CA SER A 209 -6.84 15.99 13.27
C SER A 209 -6.09 14.80 13.88
N VAL A 210 -5.49 15.01 15.05
CA VAL A 210 -4.79 13.95 15.79
C VAL A 210 -5.75 12.79 16.10
N GLU A 211 -6.99 13.09 16.48
CA GLU A 211 -8.03 12.10 16.80
C GLU A 211 -8.36 11.22 15.58
N ALA A 212 -8.40 11.83 14.39
CA ALA A 212 -8.66 11.11 13.15
C ALA A 212 -7.50 10.14 12.85
N VAL A 213 -6.26 10.59 13.00
CA VAL A 213 -5.08 9.72 12.83
C VAL A 213 -5.05 8.62 13.89
N GLU A 214 -5.32 8.93 15.16
CA GLU A 214 -5.41 7.95 16.25
C GLU A 214 -6.47 6.88 15.97
N ARG A 215 -7.61 7.25 15.37
CA ARG A 215 -8.64 6.30 14.94
C ARG A 215 -8.13 5.36 13.86
N TRP A 216 -7.48 5.88 12.82
CA TRP A 216 -7.00 5.07 11.69
C TRP A 216 -5.78 4.21 12.05
N LEU A 217 -4.88 4.74 12.89
CA LEU A 217 -3.65 4.08 13.32
C LEU A 217 -3.77 3.35 14.66
N GLY A 218 -4.99 3.21 15.20
CA GLY A 218 -5.26 2.55 16.49
C GLY A 218 -4.45 1.28 16.76
N PRO A 219 -4.36 0.31 15.81
CA PRO A 219 -3.58 -0.92 16.01
C PRO A 219 -2.08 -0.70 16.28
N VAL A 220 -1.51 0.39 15.76
CA VAL A 220 -0.08 0.70 15.81
C VAL A 220 0.27 1.79 16.82
N LEU A 221 -0.69 2.34 17.58
CA LEU A 221 -0.38 3.29 18.67
C LEU A 221 0.41 2.62 19.80
N GLY A 222 1.52 3.25 20.19
CA GLY A 222 2.42 2.86 21.28
C GLY A 222 2.03 3.41 22.65
N TYR A 223 1.00 4.27 22.71
CA TYR A 223 0.54 4.95 23.92
C TYR A 223 -0.97 4.76 24.14
N ASP A 224 -1.45 5.04 25.37
CA ASP A 224 -2.87 4.95 25.72
C ASP A 224 -3.57 6.30 25.50
N LEU A 225 -4.68 6.29 24.75
CA LEU A 225 -5.54 7.44 24.51
C LEU A 225 -6.22 7.97 25.78
N LYS A 226 -6.42 7.12 26.81
CA LYS A 226 -7.08 7.50 28.07
C LYS A 226 -6.27 8.48 28.92
N SER A 227 -4.97 8.57 28.69
CA SER A 227 -4.10 9.56 29.36
C SER A 227 -4.48 11.01 29.02
N ARG A 228 -5.29 11.21 27.98
CA ARG A 228 -5.74 12.50 27.48
C ARG A 228 -6.91 13.11 28.28
N GLU A 229 -7.79 12.28 28.84
CA GLU A 229 -8.93 12.74 29.65
C GLU A 229 -8.53 13.12 31.10
N ALA A 230 -7.38 12.64 31.58
CA ALA A 230 -6.88 12.95 32.92
C ALA A 230 -6.06 14.25 32.99
N ALA A 231 -5.70 14.83 31.83
CA ALA A 231 -4.83 16.00 31.72
C ALA A 231 -5.50 17.24 31.09
N ALA A 232 -6.79 17.13 30.72
CA ALA A 232 -7.64 18.21 30.21
C ALA A 232 -8.66 18.62 31.28
#